data_AF-A0A5J5DAC9-F1
#
_entry.id   AF-A0A5J5DAC9-F1
#
_cell.length_a   1.000
_cell.length_b   1.000
_cell.length_c   1.000
_cell.angle_alpha   90.00
_cell.angle_beta   90.00
_cell.angle_gamma   90.00
#
_symmetry.space_group_name_H-M   'P 1'
#
loop_
_entity.id
_entity.type
_entity.pdbx_description
1 polymer ?
#
loop_
_entity_poly.entity_id
_entity_poly.type
_entity_poly.pdbx_seq_one_letter_code
_entity_poly.pdbx_strand_id
1 'polypeptide(L)'
;MRVLVLAFTVALVAGYQANLAPEFATGKTYIYKYEAFIMGGLPEEGLARAGVKVISKVHVIAAAADTFVLKLVDPEIFEYSGIWPKDAFIPATKLTSALAAQLSTPIKFQYANGVVGQVFAPAGVSETVLNV
;
A
#
# COMPACT_ATOMS: atom_id res chain seq x y z
N MET A 1 34.24 -38.62 4.50
CA MET A 1 33.90 -37.51 3.58
C MET A 1 32.39 -37.32 3.40
N ARG A 2 31.60 -38.38 3.13
CA ARG A 2 30.14 -38.27 2.89
C ARG A 2 29.32 -37.66 4.03
N VAL A 3 29.60 -38.02 5.29
CA VAL A 3 28.90 -37.46 6.47
C VAL A 3 29.16 -35.97 6.65
N LEU A 4 30.36 -35.52 6.30
CA LEU A 4 30.76 -34.11 6.43
C LEU A 4 30.09 -33.24 5.36
N VAL A 5 29.96 -33.78 4.14
CA VAL A 5 29.18 -33.16 3.07
C VAL A 5 27.70 -33.05 3.46
N LEU A 6 27.13 -34.09 4.07
CA LEU A 6 25.74 -34.07 4.54
C LEU A 6 25.51 -33.05 5.66
N ALA A 7 26.43 -32.95 6.63
CA ALA A 7 26.33 -31.97 7.70
C ALA A 7 26.43 -30.53 7.16
N PHE A 8 27.30 -30.30 6.17
CA PHE A 8 27.44 -29.00 5.52
C PHE A 8 26.20 -28.61 4.71
N THR A 9 25.59 -29.56 3.98
CA THR A 9 24.36 -29.28 3.24
C THR A 9 23.18 -29.00 4.16
N VAL A 10 23.04 -29.73 5.27
CA VAL A 10 21.99 -29.46 6.28
C VAL A 10 22.21 -28.09 6.94
N ALA A 11 23.45 -27.73 7.30
CA ALA A 11 23.76 -26.42 7.86
C ALA A 11 23.49 -25.27 6.87
N LEU A 12 23.80 -25.46 5.58
CA LEU A 12 23.54 -24.47 4.54
C LEU A 12 22.04 -24.27 4.31
N VAL A 13 21.27 -25.36 4.26
CA VAL A 13 19.80 -25.30 4.10
C VAL A 13 19.13 -24.70 5.34
N ALA A 14 19.59 -25.05 6.55
CA ALA A 14 19.06 -24.49 7.80
C ALA A 14 19.43 -23.02 8.01
N GLY A 15 20.58 -22.58 7.48
CA GLY A 15 21.02 -21.18 7.50
C GLY A 15 20.41 -20.31 6.39
N TYR A 16 19.71 -20.91 5.42
CA TYR A 16 19.08 -20.18 4.32
C TYR A 16 17.77 -19.54 4.78
N GLN A 17 17.88 -18.44 5.54
CA GLN A 17 16.74 -17.56 5.75
C GLN A 17 16.56 -16.71 4.49
N ALA A 18 15.61 -17.10 3.64
CA ALA A 18 15.23 -16.26 2.51
C ALA A 18 14.74 -14.92 3.05
N ASN A 19 15.44 -13.83 2.73
CA ASN A 19 14.94 -12.50 3.00
C ASN A 19 13.74 -12.26 2.06
N LEU A 20 12.54 -12.27 2.63
CA LEU A 20 11.29 -12.07 1.88
C LEU A 20 10.97 -10.58 1.70
N ALA A 21 11.86 -9.68 2.13
CA ALA A 21 11.71 -8.25 1.92
C ALA A 21 11.67 -7.94 0.41
N PRO A 22 10.70 -7.12 -0.04
CA PRO A 22 10.71 -6.60 -1.40
C PRO A 22 12.02 -5.87 -1.72
N GLU A 23 12.64 -6.24 -2.84
CA GLU A 23 13.83 -5.58 -3.35
C GLU A 23 13.47 -4.59 -4.45
N PHE A 24 14.06 -3.40 -4.36
CA PHE A 24 13.82 -2.32 -5.31
C PHE A 24 15.15 -1.79 -5.84
N ALA A 25 15.30 -1.76 -7.16
CA ALA A 25 16.47 -1.24 -7.82
C ALA A 25 16.39 0.29 -7.93
N THR A 26 17.46 0.98 -7.53
CA THR A 26 17.56 2.45 -7.60
C THR A 26 17.27 2.97 -9.00
N GLY A 27 16.47 4.03 -9.09
CA GLY A 27 16.02 4.65 -10.33
C GLY A 27 14.91 3.89 -11.07
N LYS A 28 14.42 2.76 -10.52
CA LYS A 28 13.24 2.07 -11.07
C LYS A 28 11.96 2.54 -10.40
N THR A 29 10.88 2.50 -11.19
CA THR A 29 9.51 2.74 -10.75
C THR A 29 8.75 1.42 -10.79
N TYR A 30 8.15 1.08 -9.66
CA TYR A 30 7.32 -0.10 -9.48
C TYR A 30 5.86 0.34 -9.43
N ILE A 31 5.02 -0.27 -10.27
CA ILE A 31 3.63 0.15 -10.45
C ILE A 31 2.72 -0.95 -9.90
N TYR A 32 1.90 -0.60 -8.92
CA TYR A 32 0.93 -1.49 -8.29
C TYR A 32 -0.49 -1.00 -8.55
N LYS A 33 -1.44 -1.94 -8.66
CA LYS A 33 -2.86 -1.63 -8.51
C LYS A 33 -3.19 -1.71 -7.03
N TYR A 34 -3.79 -0.65 -6.50
CA TYR A 34 -4.20 -0.57 -5.11
C TYR A 34 -5.72 -0.43 -5.03
N GLU A 35 -6.32 -1.24 -4.16
CA GLU A 35 -7.72 -1.18 -3.80
C GLU A 35 -7.83 -1.47 -2.31
N ALA A 36 -8.50 -0.59 -1.58
CA ALA A 36 -8.79 -0.75 -0.17
C ALA A 36 -10.19 -0.22 0.12
N PHE A 37 -10.93 -0.87 1.01
CA PHE A 37 -12.22 -0.38 1.47
C PHE A 37 -12.43 -0.69 2.95
N ILE A 38 -13.22 0.16 3.60
CA ILE A 38 -13.66 -0.03 4.97
C ILE A 38 -15.18 0.13 5.03
N MET A 39 -15.83 -0.74 5.79
CA MET A 39 -17.28 -0.79 5.94
C MET A 39 -17.64 -0.75 7.42
N GLY A 40 -18.61 0.09 7.77
CA GLY A 40 -19.32 0.09 9.04
C GLY A 40 -20.72 -0.52 8.89
N GLY A 41 -21.14 -1.27 9.90
CA GLY A 41 -22.43 -1.93 9.96
C GLY A 41 -22.33 -3.31 10.62
N LEU A 42 -23.47 -3.98 10.78
CA LEU A 42 -23.50 -5.31 11.35
C LEU A 42 -22.95 -6.35 10.35
N PRO A 43 -22.28 -7.42 10.82
CA PRO A 43 -21.54 -8.35 9.97
C PRO A 43 -22.43 -9.33 9.20
N GLU A 44 -23.74 -9.29 9.37
CA GLU A 44 -24.69 -10.12 8.63
C GLU A 44 -24.92 -9.62 7.20
N GLU A 45 -25.23 -10.56 6.31
CA GLU A 45 -25.65 -10.30 4.94
C GLU A 45 -27.10 -9.81 4.89
N GLY A 46 -27.43 -8.99 3.89
CA GLY A 46 -28.78 -8.45 3.71
C GLY A 46 -29.10 -7.26 4.63
N LEU A 47 -28.14 -6.84 5.45
CA LEU A 47 -28.24 -5.64 6.28
C LEU A 47 -27.57 -4.43 5.63
N ALA A 48 -28.05 -3.25 6.02
CA ALA A 48 -27.48 -1.99 5.56
C ALA A 48 -26.08 -1.77 6.14
N ARG A 49 -25.16 -1.34 5.29
CA ARG A 49 -23.80 -0.90 5.64
C ARG A 49 -23.49 0.42 4.97
N ALA A 50 -22.52 1.12 5.54
CA ALA A 50 -21.93 2.31 4.94
C ALA A 50 -20.41 2.16 4.88
N GLY A 51 -19.76 2.76 3.90
CA GLY A 51 -18.31 2.61 3.79
C GLY A 51 -17.68 3.47 2.73
N VAL A 52 -16.36 3.38 2.67
CA VAL A 52 -15.51 4.11 1.72
C VAL A 52 -14.56 3.13 1.08
N LYS A 53 -14.35 3.28 -0.22
CA LYS A 53 -13.34 2.56 -0.99
C LYS A 53 -12.42 3.55 -1.70
N VAL A 54 -11.14 3.22 -1.75
CA VAL A 54 -10.13 3.92 -2.53
C VAL A 54 -9.53 2.95 -3.53
N ILE A 55 -9.44 3.38 -4.78
CA ILE A 55 -8.66 2.68 -5.81
C ILE A 55 -7.64 3.66 -6.40
N SER A 56 -6.45 3.16 -6.73
CA SER A 56 -5.43 3.96 -7.40
C SER A 56 -4.35 3.06 -8.01
N LYS A 57 -3.56 3.61 -8.93
CA LYS A 57 -2.24 3.06 -9.22
C LYS A 57 -1.24 3.67 -8.26
N VAL A 58 -0.40 2.83 -7.65
CA VAL A 58 0.66 3.29 -6.75
C VAL A 58 2.00 3.14 -7.45
N HIS A 59 2.72 4.25 -7.61
CA HIS A 59 4.10 4.25 -8.06
C HIS A 59 5.01 4.29 -6.85
N VAL A 60 5.87 3.28 -6.71
CA VAL A 60 6.96 3.26 -5.73
C VAL A 60 8.27 3.42 -6.47
N ILE A 61 9.02 4.47 -6.16
CA ILE A 61 10.26 4.85 -6.83
C ILE A 61 11.40 4.75 -5.84
N ALA A 62 12.41 3.94 -6.14
CA ALA A 62 13.66 3.90 -5.36
C ALA A 62 14.54 5.09 -5.77
N ALA A 63 14.41 6.22 -5.07
CA ALA A 63 15.03 7.49 -5.46
C ALA A 63 16.54 7.53 -5.13
N ALA A 64 16.94 6.97 -3.99
CA ALA A 64 18.33 6.85 -3.56
C ALA A 64 18.46 5.67 -2.56
N ALA A 65 19.65 5.45 -2.01
CA ALA A 65 19.86 4.48 -0.94
C ALA A 65 18.85 4.71 0.20
N ASP A 66 18.10 3.66 0.52
CA ASP A 66 17.04 3.61 1.53
C ASP A 66 15.95 4.70 1.43
N THR A 67 15.90 5.46 0.34
CA THR A 67 14.98 6.60 0.17
C THR A 67 14.07 6.37 -1.01
N PHE A 68 12.77 6.40 -0.72
CA PHE A 68 11.72 6.04 -1.66
C PHE A 68 10.70 7.16 -1.80
N VAL A 69 10.03 7.18 -2.95
CA VAL A 69 8.90 8.07 -3.21
C VAL A 69 7.70 7.21 -3.58
N LEU A 70 6.59 7.41 -2.86
CA LEU A 70 5.28 6.89 -3.18
C LEU A 70 4.47 7.97 -3.88
N LYS A 71 3.79 7.62 -4.96
CA LYS A 71 2.85 8.51 -5.64
C LYS A 71 1.58 7.74 -6.02
N LEU A 72 0.42 8.25 -5.63
CA LEU A 72 -0.85 7.80 -6.17
C LEU A 72 -1.07 8.41 -7.55
N VAL A 73 -1.56 7.59 -8.47
CA VAL A 73 -1.88 7.98 -9.84
C VAL A 73 -3.34 7.66 -10.09
N ASP A 74 -4.07 8.68 -10.52
CA ASP A 74 -5.51 8.67 -10.75
C ASP A 74 -6.28 8.08 -9.55
N PRO A 75 -6.11 8.61 -8.32
CA PRO A 75 -6.84 8.11 -7.15
C PRO A 75 -8.33 8.42 -7.27
N GLU A 76 -9.17 7.43 -6.99
CA GLU A 76 -10.63 7.54 -6.98
C GLU A 76 -11.20 7.05 -5.66
N ILE A 77 -12.06 7.87 -5.06
CA ILE A 77 -12.81 7.53 -3.85
C ILE A 77 -14.24 7.16 -4.23
N PHE A 78 -14.75 6.11 -3.60
CA PHE A 78 -16.12 5.63 -3.72
C PHE A 78 -16.75 5.57 -2.34
N GLU A 79 -18.05 5.78 -2.30
CA GLU A 79 -18.87 5.59 -1.11
C GLU A 79 -19.79 4.39 -1.28
N TYR A 80 -20.14 3.79 -0.17
CA TYR A 80 -21.13 2.72 -0.08
C TYR A 80 -22.20 3.14 0.92
N SER A 81 -23.46 2.97 0.56
CA SER A 81 -24.60 3.14 1.46
C SER A 81 -25.75 2.29 0.95
N GLY A 82 -25.89 1.08 1.47
CA GLY A 82 -26.86 0.12 0.95
C GLY A 82 -26.82 -1.24 1.63
N ILE A 83 -27.56 -2.17 1.05
CA ILE A 83 -27.66 -3.56 1.49
C ILE A 83 -26.45 -4.35 1.02
N TRP A 84 -25.64 -4.82 1.97
CA TRP A 84 -24.43 -5.59 1.67
C TRP A 84 -24.74 -7.08 1.41
N PRO A 85 -24.11 -7.74 0.41
CA PRO A 85 -23.20 -7.23 -0.62
C PRO A 85 -23.90 -6.85 -1.93
N LYS A 86 -25.22 -6.62 -1.91
CA LYS A 86 -26.06 -6.44 -3.10
C LYS A 86 -25.82 -5.11 -3.80
N ASP A 87 -25.80 -4.02 -3.05
CA ASP A 87 -25.67 -2.69 -3.63
C ASP A 87 -24.21 -2.41 -4.02
N ALA A 88 -24.01 -1.44 -4.91
CA ALA A 88 -22.70 -1.11 -5.47
C ALA A 88 -22.03 0.08 -4.77
N PHE A 89 -20.70 0.14 -4.86
CA PHE A 89 -19.95 1.36 -4.58
C PHE A 89 -20.23 2.43 -5.64
N ILE A 90 -20.48 3.66 -5.21
CA ILE A 90 -20.78 4.80 -6.07
C ILE A 90 -19.59 5.78 -6.03
N PRO A 91 -19.12 6.35 -7.15
CA PRO A 91 -18.04 7.32 -7.14
C PRO A 91 -18.34 8.56 -6.28
N ALA A 92 -17.49 8.85 -5.30
CA ALA A 92 -17.57 10.02 -4.45
C ALA A 92 -16.83 11.21 -5.10
N THR A 93 -17.28 11.62 -6.30
CA THR A 93 -16.56 12.57 -7.17
C THR A 93 -16.20 13.88 -6.47
N LYS A 94 -17.11 14.45 -5.68
CA LYS A 94 -16.87 15.69 -4.93
C LYS A 94 -15.73 15.54 -3.91
N LEU A 95 -15.68 14.42 -3.18
CA LEU A 95 -14.63 14.15 -2.21
C LEU A 95 -13.29 13.88 -2.91
N THR A 96 -13.31 13.06 -3.96
CA THR A 96 -12.13 12.82 -4.82
C THR A 96 -11.54 14.13 -5.31
N SER A 97 -12.36 15.04 -5.87
CA SER A 97 -11.90 16.34 -6.34
C SER A 97 -11.37 17.24 -5.21
N ALA A 98 -12.01 17.23 -4.04
CA ALA A 98 -11.59 18.03 -2.89
C ALA A 98 -10.21 17.60 -2.35
N LEU A 99 -9.88 16.31 -2.45
CA LEU A 99 -8.62 15.75 -1.96
C LEU A 99 -7.57 15.52 -3.05
N ALA A 100 -7.90 15.73 -4.33
CA ALA A 100 -7.08 15.37 -5.48
C ALA A 100 -5.65 15.91 -5.41
N ALA A 101 -5.48 17.18 -5.00
CA ALA A 101 -4.17 17.81 -4.90
C ALA A 101 -3.29 17.13 -3.84
N GLN A 102 -3.86 16.80 -2.69
CA GLN A 102 -3.13 16.13 -1.60
C GLN A 102 -2.84 14.67 -1.95
N LEU A 103 -3.83 13.93 -2.47
CA LEU A 103 -3.68 12.52 -2.85
C LEU A 103 -2.65 12.33 -3.98
N SER A 104 -2.54 13.31 -4.89
CA SER A 104 -1.56 13.27 -5.98
C SER A 104 -0.17 13.78 -5.57
N THR A 105 -0.02 14.29 -4.34
CA THR A 105 1.27 14.77 -3.83
C THR A 105 2.18 13.58 -3.52
N PRO A 106 3.38 13.50 -4.12
CA PRO A 106 4.31 12.42 -3.81
C PRO A 106 4.79 12.47 -2.36
N ILE A 107 4.83 11.32 -1.70
CA ILE A 107 5.28 11.17 -0.32
C ILE A 107 6.62 10.45 -0.31
N LYS A 108 7.60 11.01 0.42
CA LYS A 108 8.91 10.38 0.57
C LYS A 108 8.92 9.53 1.82
N PHE A 109 9.55 8.37 1.79
CA PHE A 109 9.71 7.53 2.97
C PHE A 109 11.06 6.80 2.94
N GLN A 110 11.50 6.35 4.12
CA GLN A 110 12.65 5.48 4.25
C GLN A 110 12.24 4.02 4.17
N TYR A 111 13.05 3.19 3.51
CA TYR A 111 12.86 1.75 3.49
C TYR A 111 14.20 1.03 3.42
N ALA A 112 14.41 0.09 4.34
CA ALA A 112 15.59 -0.77 4.35
C ALA A 112 15.20 -2.17 4.82
N ASN A 113 15.58 -3.20 4.07
CA ASN A 113 15.40 -4.61 4.44
C ASN A 113 13.99 -4.97 4.95
N GLY A 114 12.95 -4.48 4.26
CA GLY A 114 11.56 -4.79 4.63
C GLY A 114 10.93 -3.85 5.66
N VAL A 115 11.70 -2.92 6.22
CA VAL A 115 11.23 -1.99 7.26
C VAL A 115 11.01 -0.61 6.66
N VAL A 116 9.79 -0.09 6.80
CA VAL A 116 9.47 1.32 6.51
C VAL A 116 9.87 2.17 7.72
N GLY A 117 10.67 3.20 7.47
CA GLY A 117 11.16 4.15 8.48
C GLY A 117 10.38 5.46 8.46
N GLN A 118 11.10 6.57 8.54
CA GLN A 118 10.48 7.90 8.56
C GLN A 118 9.72 8.22 7.28
N VAL A 119 8.57 8.87 7.42
CA VAL A 119 7.72 9.35 6.32
C VAL A 119 7.77 10.88 6.30
N PHE A 120 7.93 11.45 5.11
CA PHE A 120 8.09 12.88 4.88
C PHE A 120 7.02 13.37 3.91
N ALA A 121 6.16 14.26 4.39
CA ALA A 121 5.11 14.89 3.60
C ALA A 121 5.30 16.43 3.59
N PRO A 122 4.94 17.12 2.48
CA PRO A 122 4.87 18.57 2.48
C PRO A 122 3.79 19.10 3.44
N ALA A 123 3.97 20.31 3.97
CA ALA A 123 3.04 20.93 4.92
C ALA A 123 1.60 21.10 4.39
N GLY A 124 1.41 21.08 3.06
CA GLY A 124 0.09 21.15 2.42
C GLY A 124 -0.68 19.82 2.40
N VAL A 125 -0.07 18.71 2.82
CA VAL A 125 -0.73 17.40 2.94
C VAL A 125 -1.23 17.24 4.37
N SER A 126 -2.54 17.10 4.52
CA SER A 126 -3.16 16.83 5.82
C SER A 126 -2.76 15.46 6.36
N GLU A 127 -2.74 15.32 7.68
CA GLU A 127 -2.49 14.04 8.35
C GLU A 127 -3.50 12.96 7.91
N THR A 128 -4.76 13.35 7.67
CA THR A 128 -5.78 12.43 7.15
C THR A 128 -5.36 11.81 5.83
N VAL A 129 -4.85 12.59 4.87
CA VAL A 129 -4.40 12.07 3.58
C VAL A 129 -3.11 11.28 3.71
N LEU A 130 -2.22 11.67 4.63
CA LEU A 130 -0.98 10.94 4.88
C LEU A 130 -1.20 9.55 5.51
N ASN A 131 -2.28 9.38 6.27
CA ASN A 131 -2.65 8.12 6.91
C ASN A 131 -3.38 7.14 5.97
N VAL A 132 -3.78 7.58 4.77
CA VAL A 132 -4.43 6.75 3.73
C VAL A 132 -3.37 6.08 2.87
#